data_AF-A0A2N8TCP2-F1
#
_entry.id   AF-A0A2N8TCP2-F1
#
_cell.length_a   1.000
_cell.length_b   1.000
_cell.length_c   1.000
_cell.angle_alpha   90.00
_cell.angle_beta   90.00
_cell.angle_gamma   90.00
#
_symmetry.space_group_name_H-M   'P 1'
#
loop_
_entity.id
_entity.type
_entity.pdbx_description
1 polymer ?
#
loop_
_entity_poly.entity_id
_entity_poly.type
_entity_poly.pdbx_seq_one_letter_code
_entity_poly.pdbx_strand_id
1 'polypeptide(L)'
;MPHPARPTTVPRVIDIPRELAASQEKFNGEAGRAFIAGLPEQSARFLDHWGLSPDGPPMHGVSALVLPVVRADGTPAVLKLQILDEESEGEPVALRAWNGERAVRLLDHDEPTGTMLLERLDETRMLSHVPDAHQAVVIIAELLAHLTSFPAPPGMRRLGDIARGMLDRTPRAVARIPDP
;
A
#
# COMPACT_ATOMS: atom_id res chain seq x y z
N MET A 1 44.25 -20.61 -2.19
CA MET A 1 43.00 -21.23 -1.69
C MET A 1 41.98 -20.12 -1.49
N PRO A 2 40.83 -20.12 -2.17
CA PRO A 2 39.83 -19.09 -1.97
C PRO A 2 39.11 -19.29 -0.63
N HIS A 3 38.98 -18.21 0.11
CA HIS A 3 38.23 -18.13 1.37
C HIS A 3 36.74 -18.38 1.09
N PRO A 4 36.03 -19.24 1.84
CA PRO A 4 34.60 -19.42 1.64
C PRO A 4 33.88 -18.13 2.00
N ALA A 5 33.02 -17.66 1.09
CA ALA A 5 32.13 -16.53 1.35
C ALA A 5 31.32 -16.79 2.61
N ARG A 6 31.35 -15.85 3.56
CA ARG A 6 30.48 -15.90 4.75
C ARG A 6 29.02 -15.82 4.27
N PRO A 7 28.11 -16.64 4.82
CA PRO A 7 26.69 -16.45 4.57
C PRO A 7 26.29 -15.06 5.09
N THR A 8 25.78 -14.22 4.21
CA THR A 8 25.11 -12.97 4.57
C THR A 8 23.82 -13.34 5.27
N THR A 9 23.88 -13.55 6.59
CA THR A 9 22.69 -13.60 7.42
C THR A 9 22.13 -12.19 7.46
N VAL A 10 21.20 -11.88 6.56
CA VAL A 10 20.42 -10.65 6.63
C VAL A 10 19.73 -10.67 8.01
N PRO A 11 19.99 -9.70 8.90
CA PRO A 11 19.27 -9.66 10.16
C PRO A 11 17.78 -9.66 9.85
N ARG A 12 16.99 -10.35 10.65
CA ARG A 12 15.53 -10.33 10.52
C ARG A 12 15.06 -8.93 10.91
N VAL A 13 15.04 -8.01 9.94
CA VAL A 13 14.75 -6.59 10.16
C VAL A 13 13.29 -6.37 10.54
N ILE A 14 12.41 -7.28 10.12
CA ILE A 14 10.97 -7.23 10.37
C ILE A 14 10.38 -8.64 10.51
N ASP A 15 9.32 -8.75 11.31
CA ASP A 15 8.44 -9.92 11.34
C ASP A 15 7.30 -9.72 10.34
N ILE A 16 7.20 -10.60 9.34
CA ILE A 16 6.18 -10.50 8.29
C ILE A 16 4.86 -11.09 8.81
N PRO A 17 3.74 -10.34 8.79
CA PRO A 17 2.43 -10.86 9.18
C PRO A 17 2.00 -12.04 8.31
N ARG A 18 1.50 -13.12 8.93
CA ARG A 18 1.11 -14.34 8.22
C ARG A 18 -0.10 -14.10 7.31
N GLU A 19 -0.99 -13.24 7.73
CA GLU A 19 -2.21 -12.84 7.04
C GLU A 19 -1.90 -12.08 5.75
N LEU A 20 -0.86 -11.23 5.78
CA LEU A 20 -0.34 -10.57 4.57
C LEU A 20 0.21 -11.62 3.60
N ALA A 21 1.02 -12.57 4.08
CA ALA A 21 1.58 -13.62 3.23
C ALA A 21 0.49 -14.48 2.58
N ALA A 22 -0.52 -14.88 3.35
CA ALA A 22 -1.67 -15.63 2.85
C ALA A 22 -2.48 -14.85 1.80
N SER A 23 -2.70 -13.55 2.03
CA SER A 23 -3.42 -12.68 1.08
C SER A 23 -2.63 -12.52 -0.22
N GLN A 24 -1.32 -12.29 -0.12
CA GLN A 24 -0.44 -12.17 -1.28
C GLN A 24 -0.39 -13.45 -2.10
N GLU A 25 -0.28 -14.61 -1.47
CA GLU A 25 -0.35 -15.89 -2.19
C GLU A 25 -1.72 -16.10 -2.85
N LYS A 26 -2.82 -15.79 -2.15
CA LYS A 26 -4.17 -15.96 -2.67
C LYS A 26 -4.46 -15.10 -3.89
N PHE A 27 -4.06 -13.83 -3.87
CA PHE A 27 -4.43 -12.87 -4.93
C PHE A 27 -3.36 -12.74 -6.01
N ASN A 28 -2.08 -12.88 -5.66
CA ASN A 28 -0.95 -12.62 -6.55
C ASN A 28 -0.07 -13.86 -6.84
N GLY A 29 -0.39 -15.02 -6.25
CA GLY A 29 0.27 -16.30 -6.55
C GLY A 29 1.79 -16.25 -6.37
N GLU A 30 2.52 -16.58 -7.43
CA GLU A 30 4.00 -16.58 -7.42
C GLU A 30 4.60 -15.20 -7.18
N ALA A 31 4.03 -14.16 -7.79
CA ALA A 31 4.47 -12.78 -7.57
C ALA A 31 4.27 -12.37 -6.10
N GLY A 32 3.15 -12.77 -5.50
CA GLY A 32 2.88 -12.57 -4.08
C GLY A 32 3.91 -13.25 -3.17
N ARG A 33 4.24 -14.52 -3.44
CA ARG A 33 5.28 -15.25 -2.69
C ARG A 33 6.66 -14.61 -2.85
N ALA A 34 7.01 -14.18 -4.06
CA ALA A 34 8.28 -13.50 -4.33
C ALA A 34 8.38 -12.16 -3.58
N PHE A 35 7.30 -11.38 -3.57
CA PHE A 35 7.20 -10.14 -2.79
C PHE A 35 7.43 -10.39 -1.30
N ILE A 36 6.71 -11.35 -0.71
CA ILE A 36 6.87 -11.71 0.70
C ILE A 36 8.30 -12.14 1.03
N ALA A 37 8.94 -12.93 0.17
CA ALA A 37 10.31 -13.36 0.36
C ALA A 37 11.33 -12.19 0.29
N GLY A 38 11.04 -11.17 -0.53
CA GLY A 38 11.89 -9.99 -0.70
C GLY A 38 11.70 -8.89 0.35
N LEU A 39 10.61 -8.90 1.11
CA LEU A 39 10.29 -7.85 2.10
C LEU A 39 11.44 -7.53 3.08
N PRO A 40 12.15 -8.50 3.70
CA PRO A 40 13.20 -8.17 4.67
C PRO A 40 14.36 -7.36 4.06
N GLU A 41 14.78 -7.71 2.84
CA GLU A 41 15.85 -7.01 2.14
C GLU A 41 15.38 -5.62 1.68
N GLN A 42 14.17 -5.54 1.14
CA GLN A 42 13.60 -4.28 0.68
C GLN A 42 13.40 -3.30 1.84
N SER A 43 12.87 -3.76 2.99
CA SER A 43 12.76 -2.94 4.19
C SER A 43 14.12 -2.48 4.69
N ALA A 44 15.12 -3.36 4.77
CA ALA A 44 16.47 -2.97 5.19
C ALA A 44 17.06 -1.88 4.28
N ARG A 45 16.89 -2.04 2.96
CA ARG A 45 17.34 -1.06 1.96
C ARG A 45 16.71 0.31 2.18
N PHE A 46 15.39 0.40 2.35
CA PHE A 46 14.72 1.69 2.50
C PHE A 46 14.90 2.32 3.89
N LEU A 47 15.05 1.50 4.93
CA LEU A 47 15.42 2.02 6.25
C LEU A 47 16.79 2.72 6.21
N ASP A 48 17.77 2.12 5.54
CA ASP A 48 19.10 2.72 5.37
C ASP A 48 19.04 3.93 4.43
N HIS A 49 18.48 3.75 3.22
CA HIS A 49 18.47 4.77 2.17
C HIS A 49 17.77 6.07 2.58
N TRP A 50 16.66 5.96 3.34
CA TRP A 50 15.88 7.12 3.80
C TRP A 50 16.20 7.54 5.24
N GLY A 51 17.19 6.91 5.89
CA GLY A 51 17.61 7.25 7.25
C GLY A 51 16.48 7.10 8.28
N LEU A 52 15.83 5.94 8.27
CA LEU A 52 14.66 5.63 9.08
C LEU A 52 14.99 4.64 10.19
N SER A 53 14.42 4.86 11.37
CA SER A 53 14.47 3.92 12.49
C SER A 53 13.09 3.28 12.70
N PRO A 54 12.95 1.95 12.77
CA PRO A 54 11.66 1.31 13.10
C PRO A 54 11.09 1.80 14.43
N ASP A 55 9.79 2.06 14.47
CA ASP A 55 9.06 2.63 15.61
C ASP A 55 7.80 1.84 15.96
N GLY A 56 7.95 0.51 16.04
CA GLY A 56 6.85 -0.40 16.37
C GLY A 56 6.85 -1.66 15.50
N PRO A 57 5.92 -2.59 15.77
CA PRO A 57 5.77 -3.80 14.98
C PRO A 57 5.26 -3.49 13.57
N PRO A 58 5.64 -4.29 12.56
CA PRO A 58 5.03 -4.21 11.24
C PRO A 58 3.52 -4.45 11.30
N MET A 59 2.77 -3.64 10.57
CA MET A 59 1.34 -3.75 10.34
C MET A 59 1.09 -4.13 8.88
N HIS A 60 -0.16 -4.42 8.53
CA HIS A 60 -0.51 -4.70 7.14
C HIS A 60 -1.98 -4.37 6.82
N GLY A 61 -2.22 -4.07 5.55
CA GLY A 61 -3.55 -4.17 4.95
C GLY A 61 -3.73 -5.52 4.26
N VAL A 62 -4.57 -5.57 3.23
CA VAL A 62 -4.69 -6.76 2.37
C VAL A 62 -3.46 -6.92 1.47
N SER A 63 -2.96 -5.81 0.90
CA SER A 63 -1.97 -5.84 -0.19
C SER A 63 -0.59 -5.29 0.17
N ALA A 64 -0.42 -4.62 1.31
CA ALA A 64 0.82 -3.93 1.65
C ALA A 64 1.29 -4.23 3.07
N LEU A 65 2.61 -4.26 3.25
CA LEU A 65 3.24 -4.13 4.56
C LEU A 65 3.34 -2.64 4.91
N VAL A 66 3.04 -2.30 6.15
CA VAL A 66 3.17 -0.95 6.69
C VAL A 66 4.08 -1.02 7.91
N LEU A 67 5.24 -0.37 7.85
CA LEU A 67 6.20 -0.34 8.94
C LEU A 67 6.22 1.07 9.57
N PRO A 68 5.79 1.23 10.83
CA PRO A 68 5.99 2.46 11.57
C PRO A 68 7.47 2.79 11.70
N VAL A 69 7.85 4.04 11.43
CA VAL A 69 9.25 4.49 11.48
C VAL A 69 9.34 5.92 12.01
N VAL A 70 10.52 6.30 12.48
CA VAL A 70 10.91 7.68 12.76
C VAL A 70 12.04 8.08 11.82
N ARG A 71 11.94 9.27 11.23
CA ARG A 71 12.99 9.86 10.38
C ARG A 71 14.15 10.40 11.23
N ALA A 72 15.29 10.66 10.60
CA ALA A 72 16.45 11.25 11.28
C ALA A 72 16.16 12.61 11.97
N ASP A 73 15.17 13.37 11.51
CA ASP A 73 14.72 14.63 12.11
C ASP A 73 13.73 14.45 13.28
N GLY A 74 13.41 13.19 13.65
CA GLY A 74 12.44 12.86 14.70
C GLY A 74 10.99 12.80 14.23
N THR A 75 10.70 13.11 12.95
CA THR A 75 9.34 13.06 12.41
C THR A 75 8.84 11.61 12.32
N PRO A 76 7.67 11.28 12.90
CA PRO A 76 7.07 9.97 12.71
C PRO A 76 6.48 9.80 11.30
N ALA A 77 6.67 8.63 10.73
CA ALA A 77 6.21 8.27 9.39
C ALA A 77 5.82 6.78 9.32
N VAL A 78 5.31 6.35 8.17
CA VAL A 78 5.12 4.93 7.86
C VAL A 78 5.77 4.59 6.52
N LEU A 79 6.56 3.53 6.51
CA LEU A 79 7.13 2.93 5.30
C LEU A 79 6.13 1.90 4.76
N LYS A 80 5.54 2.17 3.59
CA LYS A 80 4.60 1.29 2.92
C LYS A 80 5.29 0.54 1.78
N LEU A 81 5.30 -0.79 1.87
CA LEU A 81 5.84 -1.68 0.83
C LEU A 81 4.71 -2.50 0.21
N GLN A 82 4.66 -2.51 -1.12
CA GLN A 82 3.61 -3.18 -1.90
C GLN A 82 4.18 -3.68 -3.23
N ILE A 83 3.40 -4.50 -3.94
CA ILE A 83 3.68 -4.85 -5.33
C ILE A 83 3.26 -3.67 -6.20
N LEU A 84 4.13 -3.25 -7.11
CA LEU A 84 3.78 -2.27 -8.14
C LEU A 84 3.02 -2.97 -9.28
N ASP A 85 1.79 -2.53 -9.51
CA ASP A 85 0.86 -3.05 -10.50
C ASP A 85 -0.10 -1.94 -10.97
N GLU A 86 -1.04 -2.29 -11.86
CA GLU A 86 -2.02 -1.33 -12.39
C GLU A 86 -2.94 -0.71 -11.31
N GLU A 87 -3.06 -1.32 -10.13
CA GLU A 87 -3.89 -0.80 -9.03
C GLU A 87 -3.11 0.20 -8.16
N SER A 88 -1.79 0.02 -8.04
CA SER A 88 -0.93 0.80 -7.14
C SER A 88 -0.14 1.91 -7.84
N GLU A 89 0.14 1.82 -9.14
CA GLU A 89 0.95 2.79 -9.89
C GLU A 89 0.46 4.24 -9.78
N GLY A 90 -0.85 4.44 -9.66
CA GLY A 90 -1.47 5.76 -9.57
C GLY A 90 -1.46 6.38 -8.16
N GLU A 91 -1.20 5.58 -7.13
CA GLU A 91 -1.25 6.01 -5.73
C GLU A 91 -0.31 7.19 -5.41
N PRO A 92 1.01 7.15 -5.72
CA PRO A 92 1.90 8.28 -5.42
C PRO A 92 1.51 9.55 -6.20
N VAL A 93 0.94 9.42 -7.40
CA VAL A 93 0.47 10.55 -8.20
C VAL A 93 -0.76 11.20 -7.53
N ALA A 94 -1.71 10.39 -7.09
CA ALA A 94 -2.90 10.87 -6.37
C ALA A 94 -2.54 11.55 -5.04
N LEU A 95 -1.66 10.93 -4.24
CA LEU A 95 -1.24 11.49 -2.95
C LEU A 95 -0.50 12.83 -3.11
N ARG A 96 0.31 13.00 -4.17
CA ARG A 96 0.91 14.31 -4.49
C ARG A 96 -0.13 15.36 -4.89
N ALA A 97 -1.16 14.95 -5.64
CA ALA A 97 -2.22 15.86 -6.04
C ALA A 97 -3.06 16.35 -4.85
N TRP A 98 -3.37 15.47 -3.90
CA TRP A 98 -4.08 15.83 -2.67
C TRP A 98 -3.18 16.55 -1.65
N ASN A 99 -1.88 16.25 -1.60
CA ASN A 99 -0.89 16.98 -0.79
C ASN A 99 -1.29 17.21 0.68
N GLY A 100 -1.85 16.20 1.34
CA GLY A 100 -2.29 16.31 2.74
C GLY A 100 -3.71 16.90 2.93
N GLU A 101 -4.38 17.32 1.86
CA GLU A 101 -5.75 17.82 1.92
C GLU A 101 -6.71 16.64 2.02
N ARG A 102 -7.10 16.29 3.25
CA ARG A 102 -7.99 15.16 3.59
C ARG A 102 -7.50 13.77 3.15
N ALA A 103 -6.23 13.67 2.80
CA ALA A 103 -5.49 12.44 2.55
C ALA A 103 -4.15 12.51 3.27
N VAL A 104 -3.50 11.37 3.47
CA VAL A 104 -2.14 11.31 4.02
C VAL A 104 -1.13 12.00 3.08
N ARG A 105 -0.11 12.68 3.62
CA ARG A 105 0.98 13.23 2.79
C ARG A 105 1.94 12.14 2.31
N LEU A 106 2.33 12.21 1.04
CA LEU A 106 3.49 11.49 0.51
C LEU A 106 4.77 12.25 0.87
N LEU A 107 5.64 11.64 1.67
CA LEU A 107 6.89 12.24 2.12
C LEU A 107 8.06 11.88 1.18
N ASP A 108 8.08 10.63 0.69
CA ASP A 108 9.07 10.13 -0.27
C ASP A 108 8.52 8.92 -1.05
N HIS A 109 9.13 8.60 -2.19
CA HIS A 109 8.65 7.54 -3.09
C HIS A 109 9.76 7.00 -4.01
N ASP A 110 9.89 5.67 -4.06
CA ASP A 110 10.72 4.96 -5.03
C ASP A 110 9.85 4.43 -6.17
N GLU A 111 9.99 5.04 -7.36
CA GLU A 111 9.21 4.67 -8.54
C GLU A 111 9.42 3.23 -9.02
N PRO A 112 10.66 2.68 -9.05
CA PRO A 112 10.87 1.31 -9.48
C PRO A 112 10.13 0.24 -8.65
N THR A 113 9.97 0.46 -7.34
CA THR A 113 9.30 -0.52 -6.46
C THR A 113 7.90 -0.12 -6.02
N GLY A 114 7.48 1.13 -6.24
CA GLY A 114 6.25 1.70 -5.69
C GLY A 114 6.28 1.86 -4.17
N THR A 115 7.47 1.79 -3.55
CA THR A 115 7.63 1.97 -2.10
C THR A 115 7.42 3.43 -1.73
N MET A 116 6.67 3.69 -0.67
CA MET A 116 6.33 5.04 -0.23
C MET A 116 6.69 5.26 1.24
N LEU A 117 7.15 6.46 1.54
CA LEU A 117 7.19 6.99 2.90
C LEU A 117 6.01 7.96 3.05
N LEU A 118 5.13 7.70 4.01
CA LEU A 118 3.92 8.48 4.22
C LEU A 118 3.93 9.13 5.60
N GLU A 119 3.20 10.23 5.75
CA GLU A 119 2.84 10.79 7.05
C GLU A 119 2.18 9.71 7.91
N ARG A 120 2.57 9.63 9.20
CA ARG A 120 1.93 8.69 10.13
C ARG A 120 0.61 9.24 10.63
N LEU A 121 -0.48 8.55 10.30
CA LEU A 121 -1.80 8.80 10.89
C LEU A 121 -1.95 8.05 12.22
N ASP A 122 -2.96 8.45 13.00
CA ASP A 122 -3.37 7.76 14.24
C ASP A 122 -4.28 6.56 13.89
N GLU A 123 -3.73 5.36 13.93
CA GLU A 123 -4.42 4.11 13.58
C GLU A 123 -5.53 3.74 14.58
N THR A 124 -5.59 4.37 15.74
CA THR A 124 -6.63 4.12 16.74
C THR A 124 -7.95 4.84 16.43
N ARG A 125 -7.90 5.84 15.55
CA ARG A 125 -9.02 6.71 15.17
C ARG A 125 -9.70 6.29 13.86
N MET A 126 -10.17 5.05 13.82
CA MET A 126 -10.87 4.50 12.65
C MET A 126 -12.31 5.01 12.55
N LEU A 127 -12.79 5.22 11.31
CA LEU A 127 -14.18 5.62 11.04
C LEU A 127 -15.19 4.59 11.58
N SER A 128 -14.84 3.30 11.57
CA SER A 128 -15.65 2.21 12.12
C SER A 128 -15.83 2.28 13.64
N HIS A 129 -15.03 3.09 14.34
CA HIS A 129 -15.19 3.31 15.78
C HIS A 129 -16.14 4.48 16.10
N VAL A 130 -16.65 5.20 15.09
CA VAL A 130 -17.65 6.25 15.29
C VAL A 130 -18.99 5.59 15.69
N PRO A 131 -19.54 5.87 16.88
CA PRO A 131 -20.74 5.17 17.36
C PRO A 131 -22.01 5.47 16.55
N ASP A 132 -22.11 6.68 16.01
CA ASP A 132 -23.23 7.09 15.16
C ASP A 132 -22.92 6.79 13.68
N ALA A 133 -23.63 5.82 13.11
CA ALA A 133 -23.49 5.44 11.72
C ALA A 133 -23.84 6.59 10.75
N HIS A 134 -24.82 7.44 11.08
CA HIS A 134 -25.14 8.59 10.23
C HIS A 134 -24.00 9.59 10.23
N GLN A 135 -23.42 9.89 11.40
CA GLN A 135 -22.24 10.73 11.50
C GLN A 135 -21.05 10.14 10.72
N ALA A 136 -20.81 8.83 10.81
CA ALA A 136 -19.74 8.16 10.06
C ALA A 136 -19.93 8.31 8.54
N VAL A 137 -21.17 8.16 8.05
CA VAL A 137 -21.52 8.35 6.63
C VAL A 137 -21.28 9.80 6.19
N VAL A 138 -21.65 10.78 7.00
CA VAL A 138 -21.39 12.19 6.69
C VAL A 138 -19.89 12.47 6.58
N ILE A 139 -19.09 11.96 7.52
CA ILE A 139 -17.63 12.13 7.50
C ILE A 139 -17.02 11.58 6.20
N ILE A 140 -17.34 10.34 5.83
CA ILE A 140 -16.79 9.75 4.60
C ILE A 140 -17.31 10.45 3.35
N ALA A 141 -18.58 10.89 3.33
CA ALA A 141 -19.13 11.64 2.21
C ALA A 141 -18.41 12.97 2.00
N GLU A 142 -18.12 13.72 3.08
CA GLU A 142 -17.36 14.98 3.00
C GLU A 142 -15.91 14.77 2.54
N LEU A 143 -15.25 13.71 3.02
CA LEU A 143 -13.91 13.34 2.57
C LEU A 143 -13.92 13.02 1.07
N LEU A 144 -14.81 12.13 0.64
CA LEU A 144 -14.91 11.74 -0.76
C LEU A 144 -15.25 12.93 -1.65
N ALA A 145 -16.25 13.74 -1.29
CA ALA A 145 -16.64 14.92 -2.05
C ALA A 145 -15.46 15.88 -2.29
N HIS A 146 -14.62 16.08 -1.27
CA HIS A 146 -13.42 16.90 -1.42
C HIS A 146 -12.36 16.23 -2.30
N LEU A 147 -12.00 14.96 -2.04
CA LEU A 147 -10.97 14.26 -2.79
C LEU A 147 -11.32 14.14 -4.28
N THR A 148 -12.61 14.06 -4.62
CA THR A 148 -13.12 14.01 -5.99
C THR A 148 -13.46 15.37 -6.59
N SER A 149 -13.27 16.48 -5.86
CA SER A 149 -13.50 17.83 -6.39
C SER A 149 -12.38 18.30 -7.32
N PHE A 150 -11.22 17.64 -7.28
CA PHE A 150 -10.07 17.93 -8.13
C PHE A 150 -10.12 17.09 -9.41
N PRO A 151 -9.68 17.65 -10.56
CA PRO A 151 -9.52 16.85 -11.77
C PRO A 151 -8.47 15.76 -11.52
N ALA A 152 -8.75 14.54 -11.98
CA ALA A 152 -7.78 13.45 -11.93
C ALA A 152 -6.51 13.85 -12.70
N PRO A 153 -5.31 13.63 -12.14
CA PRO A 153 -4.06 13.87 -12.86
C PRO A 153 -4.01 13.17 -14.22
N PRO A 154 -3.25 13.72 -15.20
CA PRO A 154 -3.04 13.05 -16.47
C PRO A 154 -2.45 11.65 -16.29
N GLY A 155 -2.86 10.70 -17.14
CA GLY A 155 -2.38 9.32 -17.10
C GLY A 155 -3.12 8.41 -16.11
N MET A 156 -4.00 8.95 -15.25
CA MET A 156 -4.79 8.11 -14.35
C MET A 156 -5.82 7.28 -15.12
N ARG A 157 -5.93 6.01 -14.75
CA ARG A 157 -6.98 5.10 -15.24
C ARG A 157 -8.36 5.66 -14.92
N ARG A 158 -9.30 5.49 -15.84
CA ARG A 158 -10.68 5.99 -15.66
C ARG A 158 -11.61 4.85 -15.27
N LEU A 159 -12.46 5.13 -14.28
CA LEU A 159 -13.52 4.19 -13.88
C LEU A 159 -14.43 3.81 -15.05
N GLY A 160 -14.72 4.75 -15.95
CA GLY A 160 -15.53 4.48 -17.15
C GLY A 160 -14.92 3.46 -18.09
N ASP A 161 -13.59 3.47 -18.26
CA ASP A 161 -12.88 2.52 -19.11
C ASP A 161 -12.83 1.13 -18.46
N ILE A 162 -12.63 1.09 -17.14
CA ILE A 162 -12.69 -0.15 -16.35
C ILE A 162 -14.09 -0.77 -16.43
N ALA A 163 -15.13 0.03 -16.19
CA ALA A 163 -16.52 -0.42 -16.27
C ALA A 163 -16.87 -0.96 -17.66
N ARG A 164 -16.41 -0.29 -18.72
CA ARG A 164 -16.58 -0.79 -20.10
C ARG A 164 -15.88 -2.13 -20.30
N GLY A 165 -14.62 -2.24 -19.88
CA GLY A 165 -13.89 -3.51 -19.96
C GLY A 165 -14.52 -4.63 -19.13
N MET A 166 -15.17 -4.33 -18.01
CA MET A 166 -15.97 -5.29 -17.25
C MET A 166 -17.19 -5.76 -18.06
N LEU A 167 -17.94 -4.83 -18.66
CA LEU A 167 -19.11 -5.13 -19.49
C LEU A 167 -18.75 -5.99 -20.71
N ASP A 168 -17.62 -5.70 -21.38
CA ASP A 168 -17.15 -6.47 -22.53
C ASP A 168 -16.80 -7.93 -22.17
N ARG A 169 -16.39 -8.18 -20.92
CA ARG A 169 -16.08 -9.52 -20.42
C ARG A 169 -17.31 -10.29 -19.93
N THR A 170 -18.42 -9.61 -19.63
CA THR A 170 -19.62 -10.20 -19.04
C THR A 170 -20.14 -11.43 -19.81
N PRO A 171 -20.25 -11.44 -21.15
CA PRO A 171 -20.78 -12.61 -21.86
C PRO A 171 -19.98 -13.89 -21.62
N ARG A 172 -18.64 -13.78 -21.54
CA ARG A 172 -17.75 -14.93 -21.28
C ARG A 172 -17.81 -15.37 -19.82
N ALA A 173 -18.02 -14.43 -18.89
CA ALA A 173 -18.14 -14.72 -17.47
C ALA A 173 -19.45 -15.46 -17.16
N VAL A 174 -20.57 -15.01 -17.75
CA VAL A 174 -21.89 -15.63 -17.57
C VAL A 174 -21.88 -17.11 -17.99
N ALA A 175 -21.19 -17.46 -19.09
CA ALA A 175 -21.07 -18.85 -19.54
C ALA A 175 -20.36 -19.80 -18.55
N ARG A 176 -19.74 -19.27 -17.50
CA ARG A 176 -19.05 -20.05 -16.44
C ARG A 176 -19.87 -20.13 -15.14
N ILE A 177 -21.00 -19.44 -15.06
CA ILE A 177 -21.88 -19.48 -13.90
C ILE A 177 -22.89 -20.60 -14.16
N PRO A 178 -22.99 -21.62 -13.29
CA PRO A 178 -24.00 -22.66 -13.42
C PRO A 178 -25.40 -22.04 -13.31
N ASP A 179 -26.37 -22.56 -14.07
CA ASP A 179 -27.78 -22.24 -13.82
C ASP A 179 -28.15 -22.65 -12.37
N PRO A 180 -28.96 -21.82 -11.67
CA PRO A 180 -29.32 -22.04 -10.28
C PRO A 180 -30.12 -23.33 -10.02
#